data_AF-A0A238BS90-F1
#
_entry.id   AF-A0A238BS90-F1
#
_cell.length_a   1.000
_cell.length_b   1.000
_cell.length_c   1.000
_cell.angle_alpha   90.00
_cell.angle_beta   90.00
_cell.angle_gamma   90.00
#
_symmetry.space_group_name_H-M   'P 1'
#
loop_
_entity.id
_entity.type
_entity.pdbx_description
1 polymer ?
#
loop_
_entity_poly.entity_id
_entity_poly.type
_entity_poly.pdbx_seq_one_letter_code
_entity_poly.pdbx_strand_id
1 'polypeptide(L)'
;MRKVEQLIEEIRIERDELRSALNKIPKCVICLDKRPQKLYMPCLHFVCCDECGNELEQCPICRQKLCGKITNIIEEIQKRLVLHQQREKWIFI
;
A
#
# COMPACT_ATOMS: atom_id res chain seq x y z
N MET A 1 3.13 -5.65 -46.34
CA MET A 1 3.93 -4.89 -45.35
C MET A 1 3.05 -4.10 -44.39
N ARG A 2 2.03 -3.34 -44.85
CA ARG A 2 1.07 -2.61 -43.99
C ARG A 2 0.46 -3.38 -42.80
N LYS A 3 0.11 -4.68 -42.97
CA LYS A 3 -0.43 -5.51 -41.86
C LYS A 3 0.58 -5.79 -40.75
N VAL A 4 1.86 -5.92 -41.09
CA VAL A 4 2.93 -6.19 -40.11
C VAL A 4 3.19 -4.94 -39.27
N GLU A 5 3.19 -3.77 -39.91
CA GLU A 5 3.35 -2.47 -39.23
C GLU A 5 2.19 -2.19 -38.27
N GLN A 6 0.96 -2.48 -38.69
CA GLN A 6 -0.24 -2.37 -37.84
C GLN A 6 -0.14 -3.26 -36.60
N LEU A 7 0.20 -4.54 -36.79
CA LEU A 7 0.35 -5.48 -35.67
C LEU A 7 1.47 -5.07 -34.71
N ILE A 8 2.59 -4.54 -35.23
CA ILE A 8 3.69 -4.03 -34.39
C ILE A 8 3.21 -2.88 -33.52
N GLU A 9 2.39 -1.98 -34.07
CA GLU A 9 1.86 -0.84 -33.32
C GLU A 9 0.84 -1.27 -32.26
N GLU A 10 -0.06 -2.20 -32.57
CA GLU A 10 -1.00 -2.78 -31.62
C GLU A 10 -0.28 -3.41 -30.42
N ILE A 11 0.75 -4.23 -30.67
CA ILE A 11 1.56 -4.85 -29.61
C ILE A 11 2.26 -3.80 -28.74
N ARG A 12 2.70 -2.67 -29.31
CA ARG A 12 3.34 -1.58 -28.55
C ARG A 12 2.34 -0.92 -27.61
N ILE A 13 1.13 -0.63 -28.10
CA ILE A 13 0.06 -0.01 -27.30
C ILE A 13 -0.28 -0.92 -26.12
N GLU A 14 -0.58 -2.20 -26.36
CA GLU A 14 -0.94 -3.15 -25.30
C GLU A 14 0.18 -3.28 -24.24
N ARG A 15 1.43 -3.35 -24.68
CA ARG A 15 2.59 -3.41 -23.78
C ARG A 15 2.70 -2.16 -22.92
N ASP A 16 2.50 -0.99 -23.49
CA ASP A 16 2.66 0.28 -22.80
C ASP A 16 1.49 0.54 -21.82
N GLU A 17 0.28 0.11 -22.18
CA GLU A 17 -0.87 0.05 -21.27
C GLU A 17 -0.61 -0.88 -20.09
N LEU A 18 -0.11 -2.10 -20.34
CA LEU A 18 0.22 -3.06 -19.29
C LEU A 18 1.31 -2.50 -18.36
N ARG A 19 2.37 -1.91 -18.91
CA ARG A 19 3.43 -1.26 -18.11
C ARG A 19 2.88 -0.12 -17.26
N SER A 20 2.03 0.73 -17.84
CA SER A 20 1.37 1.81 -17.12
C SER A 20 0.52 1.29 -15.96
N ALA A 21 -0.25 0.22 -16.18
CA ALA A 21 -1.04 -0.42 -15.14
C ALA A 21 -0.17 -0.99 -14.00
N LEU A 22 0.94 -1.67 -14.33
CA LEU A 22 1.86 -2.21 -13.34
C LEU A 22 2.57 -1.12 -12.52
N ASN A 23 2.91 0.02 -13.15
CA ASN A 23 3.55 1.15 -12.46
C ASN A 23 2.61 1.84 -11.45
N LYS A 24 1.30 1.71 -11.61
CA LYS A 24 0.31 2.25 -10.66
C LYS A 24 0.18 1.40 -9.39
N ILE A 25 0.71 0.17 -9.38
CA ILE A 25 0.68 -0.69 -8.19
C ILE A 25 1.69 -0.13 -7.18
N PRO A 26 1.24 0.28 -5.98
CA PRO A 26 2.14 0.82 -4.97
C PRO A 26 3.15 -0.24 -4.54
N LYS A 27 4.43 0.15 -4.50
CA LYS A 27 5.54 -0.68 -4.03
C LYS A 27 6.24 0.01 -2.86
N CYS A 28 6.90 -0.78 -2.03
CA CYS A 28 7.73 -0.30 -0.96
C CYS A 28 8.80 0.63 -1.52
N VAL A 29 8.94 1.81 -0.94
CA VAL A 29 9.88 2.83 -1.40
C VAL A 29 11.36 2.49 -1.13
N ILE A 30 11.61 1.39 -0.41
CA ILE A 30 12.97 0.92 -0.08
C ILE A 30 13.38 -0.21 -1.03
N CYS A 31 12.63 -1.31 -1.09
CA CYS A 31 12.99 -2.45 -1.95
C CYS A 31 12.45 -2.35 -3.37
N LEU A 32 11.49 -1.46 -3.65
CA LEU A 32 10.85 -1.26 -4.96
C LEU A 32 10.19 -2.52 -5.54
N ASP A 33 9.87 -3.48 -4.67
CA ASP A 33 9.39 -4.81 -5.05
C ASP A 33 8.05 -5.12 -4.35
N LYS A 34 8.09 -5.34 -3.04
CA LYS A 34 6.93 -5.74 -2.23
C LYS A 34 5.94 -4.61 -2.03
N ARG A 35 4.66 -4.94 -1.79
CA ARG A 35 3.63 -3.95 -1.47
C ARG A 35 3.87 -3.29 -0.11
N PRO A 36 3.50 -2.02 0.08
CA PRO A 36 3.49 -1.38 1.39
C PRO A 36 2.53 -2.10 2.37
N GLN A 37 2.96 -2.26 3.62
CA GLN A 37 2.24 -2.93 4.71
C GLN A 37 2.37 -2.21 6.06
N LYS A 38 3.19 -1.14 6.15
CA LYS A 38 3.44 -0.37 7.38
C LYS A 38 2.89 1.05 7.28
N LEU A 39 2.02 1.43 8.23
CA LEU A 39 1.61 2.82 8.46
C LEU A 39 2.41 3.42 9.61
N TYR A 40 3.06 4.56 9.35
CA TYR A 40 3.93 5.22 10.32
C TYR A 40 3.22 6.30 11.12
N MET A 41 3.27 6.21 12.46
CA MET A 41 2.73 7.23 13.37
C MET A 41 3.83 8.19 13.83
N PRO A 42 3.58 9.52 13.90
CA PRO A 42 2.28 10.18 13.70
C PRO A 42 2.01 10.64 12.25
N CYS A 43 2.95 10.48 11.32
CA CYS A 43 2.87 11.12 10.00
C CYS A 43 1.91 10.46 8.98
N LEU A 44 1.39 9.27 9.29
CA LEU A 44 0.45 8.50 8.47
C LEU A 44 0.95 8.12 7.06
N HIS A 45 2.27 8.06 6.83
CA HIS A 45 2.80 7.55 5.57
C HIS A 45 2.73 6.01 5.53
N PHE A 46 2.12 5.46 4.48
CA PHE A 46 2.00 4.02 4.22
C PHE A 46 2.84 3.61 3.00
N VAL A 47 4.12 3.37 3.22
CA VAL A 47 5.12 3.39 2.11
C VAL A 47 6.14 2.24 2.13
N CYS A 48 6.18 1.43 3.19
CA CYS A 48 7.15 0.35 3.33
C CYS A 48 6.49 -1.01 3.49
N CYS A 49 7.09 -2.07 2.96
CA CYS A 49 6.70 -3.45 3.26
C CYS A 49 7.08 -3.82 4.70
N ASP A 50 6.66 -4.99 5.15
CA ASP A 50 6.86 -5.42 6.53
C ASP A 50 8.35 -5.49 6.91
N GLU A 51 9.17 -6.09 6.04
CA GLU A 51 10.59 -6.32 6.30
C GLU A 51 11.40 -5.03 6.28
N CYS A 52 11.22 -4.17 5.26
CA CYS A 52 11.98 -2.93 5.16
C CYS A 52 11.57 -1.90 6.22
N GLY A 53 10.34 -1.97 6.73
CA GLY A 53 9.81 -0.96 7.65
C GLY A 53 10.05 -1.23 9.14
N ASN A 54 10.47 -2.45 9.52
CA ASN A 54 10.57 -2.87 10.91
C ASN A 54 11.65 -2.15 11.72
N GLU A 55 12.82 -1.88 11.12
CA GLU A 55 13.97 -1.28 11.83
C GLU A 55 14.04 0.25 11.71
N LEU A 56 13.10 0.89 10.99
CA LEU A 56 13.15 2.35 10.82
C LEU A 56 12.80 3.09 12.12
N GLU A 57 13.56 4.14 12.45
CA GLU A 57 13.24 5.07 13.55
C GLU A 57 12.61 6.39 13.08
N GLN A 58 12.73 6.68 11.78
CA GLN A 58 12.16 7.86 11.12
C GLN A 58 11.42 7.46 9.84
N CYS A 59 10.40 8.21 9.47
CA CYS A 59 9.70 8.01 8.20
C CYS A 59 10.65 8.32 7.03
N PRO A 60 10.81 7.43 6.04
CA PRO A 60 11.72 7.66 4.91
C PRO A 60 11.23 8.77 3.96
N ILE A 61 9.97 9.19 4.06
CA ILE A 61 9.38 10.23 3.20
C ILE A 61 9.55 11.61 3.81
N CYS A 62 9.12 11.79 5.06
CA CYS A 62 9.07 13.10 5.70
C CYS A 62 10.08 13.28 6.85
N ARG A 63 10.87 12.24 7.17
CA ARG A 63 11.88 12.22 8.24
C ARG A 63 11.33 12.42 9.65
N GLN A 64 10.01 12.42 9.82
CA GLN A 64 9.36 12.46 11.14
C GLN A 64 9.79 11.26 11.98
N LYS A 65 10.17 11.50 13.25
CA LYS A 65 10.46 10.43 14.22
C LYS A 65 9.23 9.55 14.44
N LEU A 66 9.44 8.24 14.40
CA LEU A 66 8.37 7.26 14.54
C LEU A 66 8.05 7.04 16.01
N CYS A 67 6.78 7.22 16.36
CA CYS A 67 6.25 6.86 17.68
C CYS A 67 5.60 5.47 17.68
N GLY A 68 5.24 4.96 16.50
CA GLY A 68 4.59 3.67 16.36
C GLY A 68 4.43 3.27 14.90
N LYS A 69 4.13 1.99 14.69
CA LYS A 69 3.95 1.37 13.38
C LYS A 69 2.72 0.49 13.44
N ILE A 70 1.83 0.60 12.46
CA ILE A 70 0.63 -0.24 12.36
C ILE A 70 0.81 -1.14 11.13
N THR A 71 0.62 -2.45 11.34
CA THR A 71 0.53 -3.49 10.30
C THR A 71 -0.91 -3.94 10.13
N ASN A 72 -1.20 -4.65 9.03
CA ASN A 72 -2.52 -5.23 8.76
C ASN A 72 -3.67 -4.24 8.97
N ILE A 73 -3.53 -3.04 8.41
CA ILE A 73 -4.46 -1.91 8.62
C ILE A 73 -5.92 -2.32 8.40
N ILE A 74 -6.17 -3.14 7.38
CA ILE A 74 -7.52 -3.63 7.06
C ILE A 74 -8.08 -4.47 8.22
N GLU A 75 -7.30 -5.40 8.77
CA GLU A 75 -7.72 -6.22 9.91
C GLU A 75 -7.92 -5.38 11.17
N GLU A 76 -7.04 -4.39 11.40
CA GLU A 76 -7.14 -3.48 12.54
C GLU A 76 -8.40 -2.59 12.46
N ILE A 77 -8.78 -2.12 11.26
CA ILE A 77 -10.03 -1.39 11.05
C ILE A 77 -11.24 -2.29 11.31
N GLN A 78 -11.24 -3.52 10.80
CA GLN A 78 -12.34 -4.47 11.01
C GLN A 78 -12.53 -4.80 12.49
N LYS A 79 -11.47 -5.06 13.25
CA LYS A 79 -11.54 -5.31 14.70
C LYS A 79 -12.20 -4.15 15.44
N ARG A 80 -11.81 -2.90 15.13
CA ARG A 80 -12.38 -1.70 15.77
C ARG A 80 -13.87 -1.53 15.45
N LEU A 81 -14.27 -1.78 14.20
CA LEU A 81 -15.67 -1.70 13.78
C LEU A 81 -16.55 -2.76 14.48
N VAL A 82 -16.07 -4.00 14.56
CA VAL A 82 -16.80 -5.09 15.23
C VAL A 82 -16.91 -4.84 16.75
N LEU A 83 -15.84 -4.35 17.40
CA LEU A 83 -15.87 -3.99 18.82
C LEU A 83 -16.85 -2.84 19.11
N HIS A 84 -16.99 -1.87 18.20
CA HIS A 84 -17.95 -0.78 18.37
C HIS A 84 -19.40 -1.30 18.34
N GLN A 85 -19.72 -2.21 17.43
CA GLN A 85 -21.04 -2.87 17.36
C GLN A 85 -21.36 -3.73 18.59
N GLN A 86 -20.35 -4.32 19.24
CA GLN A 86 -20.57 -5.11 20.45
C GLN A 86 -20.79 -4.22 21.68
N ARG A 87 -20.13 -3.06 21.81
CA ARG A 87 -20.33 -2.15 22.96
C ARG A 87 -21.74 -1.55 23.04
N GLU A 88 -22.39 -1.32 21.89
CA GLU A 88 -23.77 -0.79 21.86
C GLU A 88 -24.81 -1.78 22.39
N LYS A 89 -24.50 -3.08 22.45
CA LYS A 89 -25.40 -4.10 23.02
C LYS A 89 -25.37 -4.19 24.55
N TRP A 90 -24.35 -3.64 25.21
CA TRP A 90 -24.21 -3.66 26.68
C TRP A 90 -24.80 -2.43 27.37
N ILE A 91 -25.32 -1.45 26.62
CA ILE A 91 -25.94 -0.23 27.18
C ILE A 91 -27.41 -0.48 27.59
N PHE A 92 -27.97 -1.66 27.27
CA PHE A 92 -29.38 -2.02 27.52
C PHE A 92 -29.57 -3.23 28.46
N ILE A 93 -28.58 -3.57 29.28
CA ILE A 93 -28.74 -4.57 30.37
C ILE A 93 -28.42 -3.92 31.71
#